data_AF-A0A565C6L9-F1
#
_entry.id   AF-A0A565C6L9-F1
#
_cell.length_a   1.000
_cell.length_b   1.000
_cell.length_c   1.000
_cell.angle_alpha   90.00
_cell.angle_beta   90.00
_cell.angle_gamma   90.00
#
_symmetry.space_group_name_H-M   'P 1'
#
loop_
_entity.id
_entity.type
_entity.pdbx_description
1 polymer ?
#
loop_
_entity_poly.entity_id
_entity_poly.type
_entity_poly.pdbx_seq_one_letter_code
_entity_poly.pdbx_strand_id
1 'polypeptide(L)'
;MSKPPLPVPTSSFQVSNGGNQNEEKKVDYFYYELEHGFIVRLRQDIDPGMDPKKLKRIISNRISAQRSRWKKRQYVEHLKKKLKDLEMEVSVRRALLEMQNEMTECLNIEYRELEERAFATNQRLISAQAENEALLAKLREAGDEIGSFDLDTLMHLHL
;
A
#
# COMPACT_ATOMS: atom_id res chain seq x y z
N MET A 1 8.94 25.97 42.71
CA MET A 1 9.65 25.46 41.52
C MET A 1 10.72 26.46 41.13
N SER A 2 11.99 26.10 41.34
CA SER A 2 13.15 26.95 41.06
C SER A 2 13.30 27.15 39.55
N LYS A 3 13.59 28.38 39.12
CA LYS A 3 13.96 28.67 37.73
C LYS A 3 15.20 27.83 37.38
N PRO A 4 15.25 27.13 36.23
CA PRO A 4 16.46 26.46 35.82
C PRO A 4 17.60 27.49 35.71
N PRO A 5 18.82 27.15 36.14
CA PRO A 5 19.95 28.06 36.09
C PRO A 5 20.17 28.51 34.64
N LEU A 6 20.51 29.79 34.46
CA LEU A 6 20.85 30.32 33.15
C LEU A 6 22.05 29.53 32.60
N PRO A 7 22.03 29.14 31.31
CA PRO A 7 23.14 28.41 30.71
C PRO A 7 24.42 29.23 30.81
N VAL A 8 25.46 28.61 31.35
CA VAL A 8 26.77 29.25 31.60
C VAL A 8 27.55 29.27 30.28
N PRO A 9 28.09 30.41 29.83
CA PRO A 9 28.90 30.46 28.62
C PRO A 9 30.24 29.76 28.84
N THR A 10 30.59 28.78 28.01
CA THR A 10 31.94 28.21 27.95
C THR A 10 32.72 28.92 26.85
N SER A 11 33.76 29.68 27.21
CA SER A 11 34.70 30.26 26.26
C SER A 11 35.67 29.16 25.82
N SER A 12 35.75 28.87 24.52
CA SER A 12 36.79 28.01 23.96
C SER A 12 37.39 28.66 22.72
N PHE A 13 38.69 28.94 22.78
CA PHE A 13 39.48 29.44 21.67
C PHE A 13 39.69 28.33 20.64
N GLN A 14 39.15 28.47 19.43
CA GLN A 14 39.60 27.65 18.30
C GLN A 14 40.74 28.37 17.59
N VAL A 15 41.96 27.85 17.76
CA VAL A 15 43.13 28.25 16.95
C VAL A 15 42.99 27.58 15.59
N SER A 16 42.75 28.39 14.55
CA SER A 16 42.93 27.95 13.16
C SER A 16 44.42 27.88 12.87
N ASN A 17 44.97 26.67 12.72
CA ASN A 17 46.32 26.46 12.21
C ASN A 17 46.31 26.65 10.69
N GLY A 18 46.49 27.88 10.25
CA GLY A 18 46.76 28.23 8.86
C GLY A 18 47.64 29.47 8.86
N GLY A 19 48.92 29.29 8.56
CA GLY A 19 49.89 30.39 8.52
C GLY A 19 49.50 31.41 7.46
N ASN A 20 49.09 32.60 7.89
CA ASN A 20 49.24 33.82 7.12
C ASN A 20 49.24 35.01 8.09
N GLN A 21 50.30 35.81 8.02
CA GLN A 21 50.46 37.06 8.76
C GLN A 21 49.56 38.11 8.12
N ASN A 22 48.27 38.06 8.43
CA ASN A 22 47.39 39.21 8.39
C ASN A 22 46.73 39.25 9.76
N GLU A 23 46.71 40.41 10.40
CA GLU A 23 46.05 40.65 11.68
C GLU A 23 44.53 40.45 11.53
N GLU A 24 44.11 39.20 11.37
CA GLU A 24 42.71 38.80 11.44
C GLU A 24 42.29 39.04 12.88
N LYS A 25 41.50 40.12 13.09
CA LYS A 25 40.79 40.38 14.34
C LYS A 25 40.19 39.05 14.82
N LYS A 26 40.75 38.46 15.88
CA LYS A 26 40.23 37.25 16.52
C LYS A 26 38.81 37.54 16.99
N VAL A 27 37.82 37.16 16.18
CA VAL A 27 36.41 37.26 16.55
C VAL A 27 36.14 36.06 17.44
N ASP A 28 36.15 36.26 18.75
CA ASP A 28 35.87 35.20 19.70
C ASP A 28 34.35 34.94 19.77
N TYR A 29 33.96 33.69 20.00
CA TYR A 29 32.59 33.21 19.84
C TYR A 29 32.13 32.58 21.14
N PHE A 30 31.01 33.04 21.69
CA PHE A 30 30.35 32.33 22.77
C PHE A 30 29.54 31.16 22.22
N TYR A 31 29.70 29.99 22.85
CA TYR A 31 28.98 28.77 22.52
C TYR A 31 27.90 28.51 23.57
N TYR A 32 26.63 28.50 23.16
CA TYR A 32 25.54 27.98 23.98
C TYR A 32 25.27 26.54 23.59
N GLU A 33 25.54 25.62 24.52
CA GLU A 33 25.23 24.21 24.38
C GLU A 33 23.73 23.99 24.61
N LEU A 34 23.02 23.54 23.58
CA LEU A 34 21.64 23.07 23.71
C LEU A 34 21.65 21.58 24.00
N GLU A 35 20.65 21.11 24.76
CA GLU A 35 20.24 19.70 24.67
C GLU A 35 19.97 19.35 23.21
N HIS A 36 20.46 18.19 22.77
CA HIS A 36 20.48 17.67 21.39
C HIS A 36 21.70 18.08 20.53
N GLY A 37 22.79 18.58 21.12
CA GLY A 37 24.07 18.75 20.42
C GLY A 37 24.14 19.96 19.47
N PHE A 38 23.24 20.93 19.63
CA PHE A 38 23.26 22.17 18.86
C PHE A 38 24.11 23.22 19.55
N ILE A 39 25.15 23.70 18.87
CA ILE A 39 26.00 24.79 19.34
C ILE A 39 25.59 26.08 18.63
N VAL A 40 25.08 27.06 19.37
CA VAL A 40 24.81 28.40 18.82
C VAL A 40 26.03 29.29 19.00
N ARG A 41 26.68 29.65 17.87
CA ARG A 41 27.80 30.59 17.82
C ARG A 41 27.28 32.03 17.84
N LEU A 42 27.65 32.79 18.86
CA LEU A 42 27.40 34.22 18.92
C LEU A 42 28.71 34.97 18.73
N ARG A 43 28.72 35.89 17.76
CA ARG A 43 29.85 36.79 17.48
C ARG A 43 30.08 37.71 18.70
N GLN A 44 31.33 37.87 19.16
CA GLN A 44 31.65 38.69 20.34
C GLN A 44 31.47 40.20 20.18
N ASP A 45 31.30 40.68 18.95
CA ASP A 45 31.08 42.08 18.58
C ASP A 45 29.70 42.63 19.03
N ILE A 46 29.14 42.07 20.10
CA ILE A 46 27.99 42.62 20.80
C ILE A 46 28.50 43.83 21.57
N ASP A 47 28.00 44.99 21.19
CA ASP A 47 28.26 46.26 21.86
C ASP A 47 28.08 46.11 23.40
N PRO A 48 29.13 46.34 24.21
CA PRO A 48 29.06 46.31 25.67
C PRO A 48 28.02 47.29 26.26
N GLY A 49 27.62 48.32 25.49
CA GLY A 49 26.56 49.27 25.85
C GLY A 49 25.14 48.79 25.52
N MET A 50 24.97 47.58 24.98
CA MET A 50 23.69 47.05 24.55
C MET A 50 22.81 46.63 25.72
N ASP A 51 21.54 47.05 25.71
CA ASP A 51 20.56 46.68 26.74
C ASP A 51 20.54 45.15 26.96
N PRO A 52 20.75 44.67 28.21
CA PRO A 52 20.78 43.25 28.53
C PRO A 52 19.49 42.51 28.13
N LYS A 53 18.34 43.18 28.08
CA LYS A 53 17.08 42.57 27.60
C LYS A 53 17.13 42.28 26.10
N LYS A 54 17.69 43.20 25.31
CA LYS A 54 17.86 43.03 23.86
C LYS A 54 18.84 41.90 23.55
N LEU A 55 19.94 41.81 24.30
CA LEU A 55 20.93 40.74 24.17
C LEU A 55 20.30 39.36 24.44
N LYS A 56 19.58 39.21 25.56
CA LYS A 56 18.84 37.97 25.87
C LYS A 56 17.86 37.59 24.76
N ARG A 57 17.15 38.56 24.18
CA ARG A 57 16.21 38.31 23.09
C ARG A 57 16.90 37.76 21.84
N ILE A 58 18.05 38.32 21.46
CA ILE A 58 18.81 37.87 20.28
C ILE A 58 19.28 36.44 20.46
N ILE A 59 19.86 36.12 21.62
CA ILE A 59 20.31 34.77 21.94
C ILE A 59 19.14 33.79 21.88
N SER A 60 18.04 34.09 22.57
CA SER A 60 16.86 33.23 22.59
C SER A 60 16.24 33.02 21.21
N ASN A 61 16.17 34.05 20.37
CA ASN A 61 15.63 33.93 19.01
C ASN A 61 16.57 33.10 18.11
N ARG A 62 17.89 33.27 18.25
CA ARG A 62 18.86 32.47 17.49
C ARG A 62 18.76 30.98 17.86
N ILE A 63 18.60 30.70 19.15
CA ILE A 63 18.36 29.36 19.68
C ILE A 63 17.05 28.78 19.13
N SER A 64 15.94 29.51 19.21
CA SER A 64 14.64 29.03 18.74
C SER A 64 14.59 28.83 17.23
N ALA A 65 15.25 29.70 16.45
CA ALA A 65 15.38 29.57 15.01
C ALA A 65 16.18 28.32 14.62
N GLN A 66 17.30 28.02 15.30
CA GLN A 66 18.07 26.80 15.07
C GLN A 66 17.27 25.54 15.42
N ARG A 67 16.58 25.53 16.57
CA ARG A 67 15.68 24.44 16.95
C ARG A 67 14.58 24.22 15.92
N SER A 68 13.97 25.30 15.42
CA SER A 68 12.93 25.23 14.38
C SER A 68 13.47 24.62 13.09
N ARG A 69 14.66 25.07 12.63
CA ARG A 69 15.34 24.49 11.46
C ARG A 69 15.65 23.00 11.63
N TRP A 70 16.13 22.60 12.81
CA TRP A 70 16.40 21.19 13.09
C TRP A 70 15.12 20.35 13.05
N LYS A 71 14.08 20.76 13.78
CA LYS A 71 12.78 20.06 13.78
C LYS A 71 12.21 19.94 12.36
N LYS A 72 12.30 21.00 11.56
CA LYS A 72 11.86 20.98 10.16
C LYS A 72 12.65 19.96 9.33
N ARG A 73 13.97 19.86 9.50
CA ARG A 73 14.79 18.82 8.84
C ARG A 73 14.38 17.41 9.27
N GLN A 74 14.22 17.17 10.57
CA GLN A 74 13.78 15.87 11.08
C GLN A 74 12.41 15.48 10.54
N TYR A 75 11.47 16.43 10.48
CA TYR A 75 10.15 16.19 9.92
C TYR A 75 10.20 15.85 8.42
N VAL A 76 11.04 16.53 7.64
CA VAL A 76 11.25 16.20 6.22
C VAL A 76 11.82 14.79 6.05
N GLU A 77 12.81 14.39 6.85
CA GLU A 77 13.36 13.02 6.79
C GLU A 77 12.33 11.97 7.21
N HIS A 78 11.53 12.24 8.24
CA HIS A 78 10.40 11.39 8.61
C HIS A 78 9.40 11.25 7.46
N LEU A 79 9.02 12.35 6.79
CA LEU A 79 8.12 12.31 5.64
C LEU A 79 8.70 11.51 4.47
N LYS A 80 10.00 11.64 4.19
CA LYS A 80 10.67 10.84 3.15
C LYS A 80 10.64 9.35 3.48
N LYS A 81 10.86 8.97 4.73
CA LYS A 81 10.75 7.58 5.16
C LYS A 81 9.31 7.07 4.98
N LYS A 82 8.33 7.84 5.45
CA LYS A 82 6.91 7.49 5.31
C LYS A 82 6.47 7.37 3.84
N LEU A 83 7.00 8.23 2.96
CA LEU A 83 6.76 8.13 1.53
C LEU A 83 7.26 6.79 0.98
N LYS A 84 8.51 6.42 1.28
CA LYS A 84 9.08 5.14 0.84
C LYS A 84 8.30 3.93 1.37
N ASP A 85 7.90 3.98 2.64
CA ASP A 85 7.12 2.92 3.25
C ASP A 85 5.76 2.76 2.55
N LEU A 86 5.08 3.88 2.25
CA LEU A 86 3.81 3.87 1.51
C LEU A 86 3.98 3.42 0.05
N GLU A 87 5.05 3.84 -0.63
CA GLU A 87 5.37 3.39 -1.99
C GLU A 87 5.58 1.88 -2.04
N MET A 88 6.29 1.32 -1.05
CA MET A 88 6.47 -0.13 -0.91
C MET A 88 5.13 -0.83 -0.66
N GLU A 89 4.30 -0.31 0.24
CA GLU A 89 2.98 -0.88 0.51
C GLU A 89 2.10 -0.89 -0.75
N VAL A 90 2.09 0.21 -1.52
CA VAL A 90 1.37 0.29 -2.79
C VAL A 90 1.92 -0.71 -3.79
N SER A 91 3.24 -0.86 -3.91
CA SER A 91 3.87 -1.83 -4.81
C SER A 91 3.46 -3.26 -4.46
N VAL A 92 3.50 -3.63 -3.17
CA VAL A 92 3.09 -4.97 -2.72
C VAL A 92 1.60 -5.19 -2.98
N ARG A 93 0.74 -4.22 -2.67
CA ARG A 93 -0.69 -4.32 -2.92
C ARG A 93 -1.02 -4.46 -4.41
N ARG A 94 -0.28 -3.81 -5.31
CA ARG A 94 -0.46 -3.95 -6.76
C ARG A 94 -0.15 -5.37 -7.23
N ALA A 95 0.97 -5.94 -6.80
CA ALA A 95 1.32 -7.32 -7.13
C ALA A 95 0.27 -8.33 -6.62
N LEU A 96 -0.24 -8.12 -5.41
CA LEU A 96 -1.32 -8.97 -4.86
C LEU A 96 -2.62 -8.83 -5.66
N LEU A 97 -2.97 -7.63 -6.09
CA LEU A 97 -4.16 -7.38 -6.91
C LEU A 97 -4.04 -8.05 -8.28
N GLU A 98 -2.88 -7.95 -8.93
CA GLU A 98 -2.60 -8.62 -10.21
C GLU A 98 -2.77 -10.13 -10.08
N MET A 99 -2.14 -10.75 -9.07
CA MET A 99 -2.30 -12.18 -8.79
C MET A 99 -3.78 -12.59 -8.54
N GLN A 100 -4.54 -11.77 -7.81
CA GLN A 100 -5.96 -12.04 -7.58
C GLN A 100 -6.80 -11.91 -8.86
N ASN A 101 -6.48 -10.95 -9.72
CA ASN A 101 -7.16 -10.78 -11.00
C ASN A 101 -6.93 -12.00 -11.91
N GLU A 102 -5.68 -12.45 -12.01
CA GLU A 102 -5.32 -13.66 -12.76
C GLU A 102 -6.06 -14.90 -12.24
N MET A 103 -6.08 -15.11 -10.92
CA MET A 103 -6.83 -16.22 -10.30
C MET A 103 -8.33 -16.13 -10.60
N THR A 104 -8.90 -14.92 -10.55
CA THR A 104 -10.32 -14.70 -10.85
C THR A 104 -10.63 -14.99 -12.31
N GLU A 105 -9.75 -14.59 -13.23
CA GLU A 105 -9.90 -14.87 -14.65
C GLU A 105 -9.85 -16.38 -14.94
N CYS A 106 -8.88 -17.09 -14.37
CA CYS A 106 -8.80 -18.55 -14.47
C CYS A 106 -10.08 -19.23 -13.96
N LEU A 107 -10.57 -18.84 -12.78
CA LEU A 107 -11.80 -19.40 -12.22
C LEU A 107 -13.03 -19.10 -13.09
N ASN A 108 -13.10 -17.91 -13.70
CA ASN A 108 -14.20 -17.57 -14.60
C ASN A 108 -14.16 -18.40 -15.89
N ILE A 109 -12.98 -18.73 -16.40
CA ILE A 109 -12.82 -19.64 -17.55
C ILE A 109 -13.31 -21.03 -17.16
N GLU A 110 -12.83 -21.59 -16.05
CA GLU A 110 -13.26 -22.90 -15.57
C GLU A 110 -14.77 -22.97 -15.31
N TYR A 111 -15.33 -21.90 -14.73
CA TYR A 111 -16.76 -21.78 -14.50
C TYR A 111 -17.56 -21.84 -15.82
N ARG A 112 -17.14 -21.10 -16.84
CA ARG A 112 -17.79 -21.10 -18.15
C ARG A 112 -17.72 -22.47 -18.81
N GLU A 113 -16.57 -23.15 -18.75
CA GLU A 113 -16.42 -24.51 -19.28
C GLU A 113 -17.34 -25.51 -18.59
N LEU A 114 -17.50 -25.39 -17.27
CA LEU A 114 -18.42 -26.21 -16.49
C LEU A 114 -19.88 -25.94 -16.88
N GLU A 115 -20.24 -24.68 -17.07
CA GLU A 115 -21.58 -24.27 -17.50
C GLU A 115 -21.92 -24.82 -18.89
N GLU A 116 -20.99 -24.71 -19.85
CA GLU A 116 -21.14 -25.30 -21.19
C GLU A 116 -21.30 -26.82 -21.14
N ARG A 117 -20.51 -27.51 -20.30
CA ARG A 117 -20.60 -28.96 -20.12
C ARG A 117 -21.94 -29.36 -19.49
N ALA A 118 -22.42 -28.61 -18.51
CA ALA A 118 -23.72 -28.83 -17.88
C ALA A 118 -24.86 -28.66 -18.90
N PHE A 119 -24.82 -27.58 -19.69
CA PHE A 119 -25.79 -27.34 -20.76
C PHE A 119 -25.80 -28.48 -21.79
N ALA A 120 -24.64 -28.89 -22.29
CA ALA A 120 -24.53 -29.98 -23.25
C ALA A 120 -25.06 -31.31 -22.68
N THR A 121 -24.81 -31.59 -21.40
CA THR A 121 -25.31 -32.78 -20.71
C THR A 121 -26.82 -32.75 -20.59
N ASN A 122 -27.39 -31.60 -20.20
CA ASN A 122 -28.83 -31.41 -20.12
C ASN A 122 -29.51 -31.59 -21.49
N GLN A 123 -28.91 -31.04 -22.55
CA GLN A 123 -29.44 -31.19 -23.91
C GLN A 123 -29.46 -32.66 -24.36
N ARG A 124 -28.41 -33.43 -24.04
CA ARG A 124 -28.37 -34.88 -24.31
C ARG A 124 -29.46 -35.63 -23.54
N LEU A 125 -29.69 -35.28 -22.28
CA LEU A 125 -30.74 -35.90 -21.46
C LEU A 125 -32.13 -35.63 -22.06
N ILE A 126 -32.41 -34.40 -22.47
CA ILE A 126 -33.67 -34.04 -23.13
C ILE A 126 -33.85 -34.84 -24.43
N SER A 127 -32.83 -34.91 -25.29
CA SER A 127 -32.90 -35.68 -26.53
C SER A 127 -33.14 -37.17 -26.26
N ALA A 128 -32.41 -37.76 -25.31
CA ALA A 128 -32.58 -39.17 -24.93
C ALA A 128 -33.97 -39.44 -24.35
N GLN A 129 -34.55 -38.50 -23.60
CA GLN A 129 -35.92 -38.62 -23.11
C GLN A 129 -36.92 -38.60 -24.27
N ALA A 130 -36.77 -37.68 -25.23
CA ALA A 130 -37.63 -37.62 -26.41
C ALA A 130 -37.54 -38.91 -27.26
N GLU A 131 -36.34 -39.47 -27.42
CA GLU A 131 -36.15 -40.76 -28.10
C GLU A 131 -36.87 -41.90 -27.37
N ASN A 132 -36.75 -41.98 -26.03
CA ASN A 132 -37.45 -42.99 -25.24
C ASN A 132 -38.98 -42.84 -25.33
N GLU A 133 -39.50 -41.62 -25.27
CA GLU A 133 -40.93 -41.35 -25.43
C GLU A 133 -41.44 -41.80 -26.82
N ALA A 134 -40.66 -41.53 -27.88
CA ALA A 134 -40.99 -42.00 -29.24
C ALA A 134 -40.95 -43.53 -29.36
N LEU A 135 -39.99 -44.20 -28.73
CA LEU A 135 -39.92 -45.67 -28.70
C LEU A 135 -41.10 -46.29 -27.94
N LEU A 136 -41.47 -45.70 -26.79
CA LEU A 136 -42.64 -46.13 -26.02
C LEU A 136 -43.94 -45.97 -26.81
N ALA A 137 -44.08 -44.90 -27.60
CA ALA A 137 -45.22 -44.71 -28.49
C ALA A 137 -45.31 -45.81 -29.56
N LYS A 138 -44.19 -46.16 -30.21
CA LYS A 138 -44.14 -47.26 -31.19
C LYS A 138 -44.46 -48.62 -30.57
N LEU A 139 -43.97 -48.89 -29.36
CA LEU A 139 -44.29 -50.13 -28.66
C LEU A 139 -45.78 -50.23 -28.32
N ARG A 140 -46.42 -49.10 -27.98
CA ARG A 140 -47.86 -49.04 -27.76
C ARG A 140 -48.62 -49.36 -29.06
N GLU A 141 -48.26 -48.72 -30.16
CA GLU A 141 -48.87 -48.97 -31.48
C GLU A 141 -48.74 -50.44 -31.90
N ALA A 142 -47.54 -51.03 -31.80
CA ALA A 142 -47.34 -52.45 -32.09
C ALA A 142 -48.13 -53.38 -31.15
N GLY A 143 -48.28 -53.01 -29.87
CA GLY A 143 -49.12 -53.72 -28.92
C GLY A 143 -50.60 -53.69 -29.29
N ASP A 144 -51.09 -52.53 -29.73
CA ASP A 144 -52.47 -52.35 -30.22
C ASP A 144 -52.70 -53.16 -31.50
N GLU A 145 -51.73 -53.22 -32.43
CA GLU A 145 -51.78 -54.08 -33.62
C GLU A 145 -51.86 -55.57 -33.27
N ILE A 146 -51.05 -56.05 -32.32
CA ILE A 146 -51.10 -57.44 -31.83
C ILE A 146 -52.44 -57.73 -31.14
N GLY A 147 -52.98 -56.78 -30.37
CA GLY A 147 -54.30 -56.89 -29.75
C GLY A 147 -55.45 -56.85 -30.77
N SER A 148 -55.23 -56.25 -31.94
CA SER A 148 -56.17 -56.16 -33.07
C SER A 148 -56.08 -57.36 -34.04
N PHE A 149 -55.17 -58.32 -33.82
CA PHE A 149 -55.16 -59.58 -34.56
C PHE A 149 -56.39 -60.40 -34.17
N ASP A 150 -57.47 -60.22 -34.93
CA ASP A 150 -58.71 -60.94 -34.74
C ASP A 150 -58.53 -62.42 -35.12
N LEU A 151 -59.26 -63.31 -34.44
CA LEU A 151 -59.21 -64.77 -34.64
C LEU A 151 -59.44 -65.17 -36.11
N ASP A 152 -60.19 -64.35 -36.85
CA ASP A 152 -60.47 -64.49 -38.29
C ASP A 152 -59.23 -64.35 -39.18
N THR A 153 -58.25 -63.51 -38.79
CA THR A 153 -57.00 -63.33 -39.55
C THR A 153 -56.10 -64.56 -39.40
N LEU A 154 -56.15 -65.23 -38.24
CA LEU A 154 -55.41 -66.46 -37.95
C LEU A 154 -56.02 -67.69 -38.63
N MET A 155 -57.34 -67.72 -38.83
CA MET A 155 -58.02 -68.80 -39.56
C MET A 155 -57.72 -68.80 -41.07
N HIS A 156 -57.41 -67.66 -41.69
CA HIS A 156 -57.08 -67.56 -43.12
C HIS A 156 -55.66 -68.02 -43.49
N LEU A 157 -54.77 -68.23 -42.51
CA LEU A 157 -53.39 -68.73 -42.71
C LEU A 157 -53.27 -70.27 -42.63
N HIS A 158 -54.38 -70.99 -42.47
CA HIS A 158 -54.42 -72.46 -42.29
C HIS A 158 -55.20 -73.22 -43.39
N LEU A 159 -55.46 -72.59 -44.54
CA LEU A 159 -55.98 -73.24 -45.75
C LEU A 159 -55.02 -73.00 -46.93
#